data_AF-A0AA36IB23-F1
#
_entry.id   AF-A0AA36IB23-F1
#
_cell.length_a   1.000
_cell.length_b   1.000
_cell.length_c   1.000
_cell.angle_alpha   90.00
_cell.angle_beta   90.00
_cell.angle_gamma   90.00
#
_symmetry.space_group_name_H-M   'P 1'
#
loop_
_entity.id
_entity.type
_entity.pdbx_description
1 polymer ?
#
loop_
_entity_poly.entity_id
_entity_poly.type
_entity_poly.pdbx_seq_one_letter_code
_entity_poly.pdbx_strand_id
1 'polypeptide(L)'
;MASALGALKEERLGPRTPGLKDHKGDPLPSQRIALSSPSEMKVAFNLLDEQKRGVLDHQQAIRWLRCAGWCLPERQLSDMLSEQRQRSKLGALPKEERWGLRQLLEVLERNKSRENTSLKTLQQALRTLAKNRSKISKERLLRVFPKADLVVSELGLESKRILDCDALADRVLQRIYEPSVPSWAGPSVFVTVKRDNAPDVRIKYASHAQLDLLFDIYCRKIQVDRSQVRFVLDGAELEDEDTFEGLHLTSQDAIKAIVLPPRQRNPVRFEPDSESS
;
A
#
# COMPACT_ATOMS: atom_id res chain seq x y z
N MET A 1 50.05 8.01 -59.73
CA MET A 1 48.83 8.63 -59.18
C MET A 1 47.68 7.67 -59.43
N ALA A 2 47.40 6.82 -58.44
CA ALA A 2 46.54 5.65 -58.56
C ALA A 2 45.15 5.95 -57.98
N SER A 3 44.11 5.61 -58.75
CA SER A 3 42.71 5.60 -58.30
C SER A 3 42.44 4.35 -57.48
N ALA A 4 42.02 4.56 -56.23
CA ALA A 4 41.58 3.50 -55.32
C ALA A 4 40.07 3.63 -55.09
N LEU A 5 39.30 2.68 -55.61
CA LEU A 5 37.90 2.42 -55.26
C LEU A 5 37.65 0.92 -55.50
N GLY A 6 37.33 0.19 -54.43
CA GLY A 6 36.98 -1.22 -54.56
C GLY A 6 36.93 -2.00 -53.26
N ALA A 7 35.80 -1.87 -52.56
CA ALA A 7 35.12 -2.90 -51.77
C ALA A 7 35.86 -3.61 -50.63
N LEU A 8 35.50 -3.24 -49.39
CA LEU A 8 35.36 -4.15 -48.25
C LEU A 8 34.40 -3.51 -47.22
N LYS A 9 33.17 -4.01 -47.12
CA LYS A 9 32.31 -3.77 -45.94
C LYS A 9 31.36 -4.94 -45.72
N GLU A 10 31.87 -5.99 -45.07
CA GLU A 10 31.06 -6.88 -44.25
C GLU A 10 31.09 -6.34 -42.82
N GLU A 11 29.95 -5.86 -42.33
CA GLU A 11 29.73 -5.65 -40.89
C GLU A 11 28.56 -6.51 -40.44
N ARG A 12 28.88 -7.37 -39.47
CA ARG A 12 28.01 -8.37 -38.85
C ARG A 12 26.85 -7.70 -38.11
N LEU A 13 25.62 -8.07 -38.48
CA LEU A 13 24.42 -7.81 -37.70
C LEU A 13 24.38 -8.77 -36.49
N GLY A 14 24.58 -8.23 -35.28
CA GLY A 14 24.29 -8.93 -34.03
C GLY A 14 22.78 -9.08 -33.78
N PRO A 15 22.37 -10.03 -32.93
CA PRO A 15 20.95 -10.33 -32.68
C PRO A 15 20.27 -9.18 -31.93
N ARG A 16 19.20 -8.66 -32.53
CA ARG A 16 18.30 -7.67 -31.93
C ARG A 16 17.60 -8.31 -30.72
N THR A 17 17.72 -7.66 -29.57
CA THR A 17 16.93 -7.99 -28.38
C THR A 17 15.44 -7.73 -28.64
N PRO A 18 14.53 -8.63 -28.22
CA PRO A 18 13.10 -8.44 -28.42
C PRO A 18 12.60 -7.29 -27.53
N GLY A 19 11.95 -6.32 -28.17
CA GLY A 19 11.35 -5.15 -27.53
C GLY A 19 10.29 -5.57 -26.50
N LEU A 20 10.44 -5.02 -25.29
CA LEU A 20 9.44 -5.04 -24.23
C LEU A 20 8.17 -4.38 -24.78
N LYS A 21 7.12 -5.17 -25.03
CA LYS A 21 5.85 -4.66 -25.52
C LYS A 21 5.19 -3.86 -24.39
N ASP A 22 4.90 -2.60 -24.65
CA ASP A 22 4.11 -1.75 -23.77
C ASP A 22 2.70 -2.34 -23.63
N HIS A 23 2.47 -3.05 -22.53
CA HIS A 23 1.14 -3.47 -22.14
C HIS A 23 0.35 -2.22 -21.75
N LYS A 24 -0.56 -1.79 -22.64
CA LYS A 24 -1.68 -0.90 -22.27
C LYS A 24 -2.55 -1.66 -21.27
N GLY A 25 -2.23 -1.49 -19.98
CA GLY A 25 -3.04 -1.99 -18.88
C GLY A 25 -4.41 -1.33 -18.88
N ASP A 26 -5.43 -2.12 -18.53
CA ASP A 26 -6.78 -1.62 -18.30
C ASP A 26 -6.75 -0.43 -17.33
N PRO A 27 -7.61 0.59 -17.53
CA PRO A 27 -7.68 1.73 -16.64
C PRO A 27 -8.02 1.23 -15.24
N LEU A 28 -7.06 1.36 -14.32
CA LEU A 28 -7.23 1.00 -12.92
C LEU A 28 -8.48 1.72 -12.39
N PRO A 29 -9.38 1.03 -11.68
CA PRO A 29 -10.62 1.61 -11.19
C PRO A 29 -10.29 2.88 -10.39
N SER A 30 -10.99 3.97 -10.68
CA SER A 30 -10.84 5.32 -10.11
C SER A 30 -10.09 5.30 -8.76
N GLN A 31 -8.76 5.46 -8.84
CA GLN A 31 -7.82 5.16 -7.76
C GLN A 31 -7.93 6.18 -6.62
N ARG A 32 -8.97 6.05 -5.80
CA ARG A 32 -9.03 6.70 -4.50
C ARG A 32 -8.18 5.88 -3.53
N ILE A 33 -7.31 6.56 -2.77
CA ILE A 33 -6.48 5.92 -1.76
C ILE A 33 -7.40 5.30 -0.74
N ALA A 34 -7.46 3.97 -0.73
CA ALA A 34 -8.27 3.22 0.21
C ALA A 34 -7.78 3.54 1.61
N LEU A 35 -8.70 3.98 2.47
CA LEU A 35 -8.38 4.18 3.88
C LEU A 35 -8.13 2.81 4.52
N SER A 36 -7.17 2.77 5.45
CA SER A 36 -6.87 1.56 6.23
C SER A 36 -8.10 1.04 6.98
N SER A 37 -8.11 -0.24 7.34
CA SER A 37 -9.18 -0.80 8.17
C SER A 37 -9.10 -0.27 9.62
N PRO A 38 -10.20 -0.30 10.40
CA PRO A 38 -10.16 0.10 11.81
C PRO A 38 -9.15 -0.69 12.65
N SER A 39 -8.93 -1.97 12.33
CA SER A 39 -7.94 -2.83 13.00
C SER A 39 -6.51 -2.37 12.71
N GLU A 40 -6.19 -2.10 11.44
CA GLU A 40 -4.88 -1.56 11.02
C GLU A 40 -4.61 -0.20 11.67
N MET A 41 -5.63 0.67 11.74
CA MET A 41 -5.52 1.96 12.41
C MET A 41 -5.22 1.86 13.90
N LYS A 42 -5.76 0.84 14.58
CA LYS A 42 -5.47 0.57 16.00
C LYS A 42 -4.01 0.13 16.18
N VAL A 43 -3.50 -0.74 15.29
CA VAL A 43 -2.09 -1.13 15.30
C VAL A 43 -1.20 0.08 15.07
N ALA A 44 -1.49 0.90 14.06
CA ALA A 44 -0.75 2.14 13.78
C ALA A 44 -0.76 3.11 14.97
N PHE A 45 -1.88 3.22 15.69
CA PHE A 45 -1.97 4.02 16.90
C PHE A 45 -1.01 3.51 17.98
N ASN A 46 -1.06 2.21 18.26
CA ASN A 46 -0.21 1.59 19.28
C ASN A 46 1.29 1.69 18.93
N LEU A 47 1.64 1.64 17.64
CA LEU A 47 3.02 1.82 17.18
C LEU A 47 3.52 3.26 17.39
N LEU A 48 2.64 4.26 17.25
CA LEU A 48 3.00 5.66 17.43
C LEU A 48 2.93 6.12 18.89
N ASP A 49 2.08 5.50 19.72
CA ASP A 49 2.00 5.72 21.17
C ASP A 49 3.09 4.91 21.91
N GLU A 50 4.36 5.26 21.66
CA GLU A 50 5.53 4.58 22.22
C GLU A 50 5.49 4.50 23.76
N GLN A 51 4.90 5.50 24.41
CA GLN A 51 4.77 5.60 25.86
C GLN A 51 3.51 4.91 26.41
N LYS A 52 2.67 4.33 25.55
CA LYS A 52 1.40 3.65 25.89
C LYS A 52 0.48 4.51 26.77
N ARG A 53 0.41 5.81 26.48
CA ARG A 53 -0.38 6.78 27.26
C ARG A 53 -1.85 6.81 26.83
N GLY A 54 -2.20 6.12 25.76
CA GLY A 54 -3.52 6.13 25.14
C GLY A 54 -3.81 7.41 24.35
N VAL A 55 -2.80 8.24 24.10
CA VAL A 55 -2.92 9.55 23.45
C VAL A 55 -1.70 9.88 22.60
N LEU A 56 -1.94 10.49 21.45
CA LEU A 56 -0.90 10.99 20.54
C LEU A 56 -0.80 12.51 20.64
N ASP A 57 0.42 13.05 20.56
CA ASP A 57 0.64 14.47 20.32
C ASP A 57 0.29 14.88 18.87
N HIS A 58 0.46 16.16 18.55
CA HIS A 58 0.08 16.68 17.23
C HIS A 58 0.84 16.03 16.08
N GLN A 59 2.15 15.82 16.24
CA GLN A 59 3.00 15.26 15.19
C GLN A 59 2.75 13.76 15.03
N GLN A 60 2.55 13.04 16.14
CA GLN A 60 2.13 11.63 16.13
C GLN A 60 0.75 11.46 15.48
N ALA A 61 -0.23 12.33 15.79
CA ALA A 61 -1.55 12.30 15.17
C ALA A 61 -1.50 12.53 13.64
N ILE A 62 -0.65 13.45 13.17
CA ILE A 62 -0.41 13.64 11.73
C ILE A 62 0.19 12.39 11.09
N ARG A 63 1.18 11.75 11.73
CA ARG A 63 1.75 10.49 11.24
C ARG A 63 0.71 9.39 11.19
N TRP A 64 -0.15 9.31 12.20
CA TRP A 64 -1.26 8.36 12.25
C TRP A 64 -2.26 8.57 11.10
N LEU A 65 -2.62 9.82 10.78
CA LEU A 65 -3.48 10.12 9.63
C LEU A 65 -2.85 9.65 8.31
N ARG A 66 -1.52 9.76 8.17
CA ARG A 66 -0.80 9.21 7.01
C ARG A 66 -0.86 7.69 6.97
N CYS A 67 -0.71 7.02 8.12
CA CYS A 67 -0.90 5.57 8.23
C CYS A 67 -2.33 5.16 7.84
N ALA A 68 -3.34 6.00 8.13
CA ALA A 68 -4.71 5.77 7.72
C ALA A 68 -4.99 6.03 6.23
N GLY A 69 -3.96 6.40 5.44
CA GLY A 69 -4.07 6.62 3.99
C GLY A 69 -4.24 8.08 3.56
N TRP A 70 -4.20 9.05 4.49
CA TRP A 70 -4.29 10.47 4.11
C TRP A 70 -2.95 11.02 3.62
N CYS A 71 -2.91 11.45 2.37
CA CYS A 71 -1.70 11.95 1.70
C CYS A 71 -1.74 13.47 1.49
N LEU A 72 -2.31 14.22 2.43
CA LEU A 72 -2.43 15.68 2.34
C LEU A 72 -1.18 16.42 2.86
N PRO A 73 -0.98 17.69 2.46
CA PRO A 73 0.04 18.54 3.08
C PRO A 73 -0.16 18.65 4.59
N GLU A 74 0.95 18.76 5.33
CA GLU A 74 0.93 18.78 6.81
C GLU A 74 -0.03 19.84 7.37
N ARG A 75 -0.05 21.03 6.78
CA ARG A 75 -1.00 22.09 7.14
C ARG A 75 -2.45 21.64 7.07
N GLN A 76 -2.84 20.95 6.00
CA GLN A 76 -4.23 20.49 5.84
C GLN A 76 -4.58 19.38 6.83
N LEU A 77 -3.62 18.49 7.14
CA LEU A 77 -3.81 17.47 8.19
C LEU A 77 -3.94 18.12 9.58
N SER A 78 -3.16 19.17 9.84
CA SER A 78 -3.23 19.97 11.07
C SER A 78 -4.59 20.69 11.19
N ASP A 79 -5.11 21.23 10.08
CA ASP A 79 -6.44 21.84 10.01
C ASP A 79 -7.53 20.80 10.35
N MET A 80 -7.45 19.59 9.78
CA MET A 80 -8.38 18.48 10.09
C MET A 80 -8.41 18.14 11.59
N LEU A 81 -7.25 18.12 12.25
CA LEU A 81 -7.14 17.85 13.68
C LEU A 81 -7.68 19.02 14.54
N SER A 82 -7.56 20.25 14.03
CA SER A 82 -7.98 21.47 14.73
C SER A 82 -9.50 21.70 14.67
N GLU A 83 -10.16 21.36 13.57
CA GLU A 83 -11.62 21.48 13.39
C GLU A 83 -12.40 20.68 14.46
N GLN A 84 -11.84 19.56 14.94
CA GLN A 84 -12.46 18.78 16.01
C GLN A 84 -12.62 19.58 17.31
N ARG A 85 -11.73 20.53 17.58
CA ARG A 85 -11.65 21.28 18.84
C ARG A 85 -12.76 22.31 18.97
N GLN A 86 -13.23 22.88 17.85
CA GLN A 86 -14.24 23.93 17.86
C GLN A 86 -15.59 23.46 18.41
N ARG A 87 -15.87 22.15 18.39
CA ARG A 87 -17.11 21.59 18.95
C ARG A 87 -17.05 21.31 20.45
N SER A 88 -15.86 21.20 21.04
CA SER A 88 -15.70 20.80 22.45
C SER A 88 -15.63 21.96 23.43
N LYS A 89 -15.80 23.21 22.99
CA LYS A 89 -15.59 24.39 23.85
C LYS A 89 -16.75 25.37 23.87
N LEU A 90 -17.65 25.13 24.83
CA LEU A 90 -18.14 26.18 25.72
C LEU A 90 -17.32 26.10 27.02
N GLY A 91 -16.28 26.94 27.17
CA GLY A 91 -15.77 27.32 28.49
C GLY A 91 -14.44 26.72 29.04
N ALA A 92 -13.76 25.78 28.39
CA ALA A 92 -12.53 25.18 28.95
C ALA A 92 -11.21 25.73 28.35
N LEU A 93 -10.25 26.07 29.21
CA LEU A 93 -8.86 26.44 28.87
C LEU A 93 -8.21 25.41 27.92
N PRO A 94 -7.25 25.80 27.06
CA PRO A 94 -6.57 24.90 26.12
C PRO A 94 -5.74 23.87 26.88
N LYS A 95 -6.36 22.72 27.16
CA LYS A 95 -5.67 21.50 27.57
C LYS A 95 -4.78 21.03 26.41
N GLU A 96 -3.61 20.52 26.75
CA GLU A 96 -2.56 20.05 25.81
C GLU A 96 -3.14 19.34 24.58
N GLU A 97 -2.53 19.61 23.42
CA GLU A 97 -2.85 19.03 22.12
C GLU A 97 -2.58 17.52 22.10
N ARG A 98 -3.58 16.75 22.55
CA ARG A 98 -3.52 15.30 22.59
C ARG A 98 -4.78 14.67 22.03
N TRP A 99 -4.61 13.62 21.25
CA TRP A 99 -5.69 12.88 20.58
C TRP A 99 -5.66 11.40 20.95
N GLY A 100 -6.77 10.90 21.50
CA GLY A 100 -6.99 9.46 21.67
C GLY A 100 -7.48 8.80 20.37
N LEU A 101 -7.38 7.47 20.27
CA LEU A 101 -7.78 6.71 19.08
C LEU A 101 -9.22 7.02 18.63
N ARG A 102 -10.17 7.07 19.59
CA ARG A 102 -11.57 7.39 19.29
C ARG A 102 -11.71 8.78 18.64
N GLN A 103 -10.97 9.77 19.13
CA GLN A 103 -11.01 11.12 18.58
C GLN A 103 -10.48 11.16 17.16
N LEU A 104 -9.40 10.42 16.87
CA LEU A 104 -8.82 10.34 15.53
C LEU A 104 -9.73 9.61 14.54
N LEU A 105 -10.41 8.53 14.96
CA LEU A 105 -11.42 7.86 14.15
C LEU A 105 -12.59 8.80 13.81
N GLU A 106 -13.02 9.64 14.75
CA GLU A 106 -14.03 10.67 14.47
C GLU A 106 -13.54 11.73 13.46
N VAL A 107 -12.25 12.10 13.50
CA VAL A 107 -11.66 13.00 12.50
C VAL A 107 -11.74 12.38 11.10
N LEU A 108 -11.43 11.09 10.98
CA LEU A 108 -11.52 10.37 9.69
C LEU A 108 -12.95 10.36 9.15
N GLU A 109 -13.92 9.97 9.97
CA GLU A 109 -15.31 9.85 9.51
C GLU A 109 -15.87 11.21 9.08
N ARG A 110 -15.54 12.29 9.80
CA ARG A 110 -15.95 13.66 9.43
C ARG A 110 -15.33 14.12 8.11
N ASN A 111 -14.10 13.70 7.84
CA ASN A 111 -13.36 14.09 6.65
C ASN A 111 -13.53 13.08 5.51
N LYS A 112 -14.40 12.07 5.62
CA LYS A 112 -14.57 11.03 4.59
C LYS A 112 -14.99 11.56 3.21
N SER A 113 -15.68 12.71 3.18
CA SER A 113 -16.06 13.41 1.95
C SER A 113 -14.98 14.35 1.41
N ARG A 114 -13.96 14.66 2.22
CA ARG A 114 -12.86 15.53 1.81
C ARG A 114 -12.01 14.82 0.76
N GLU A 115 -11.62 15.53 -0.28
CA GLU A 115 -10.74 14.96 -1.30
C GLU A 115 -9.35 14.73 -0.70
N ASN A 116 -8.89 13.49 -0.80
CA ASN A 116 -7.49 13.13 -0.54
C ASN A 116 -6.64 13.49 -1.77
N THR A 117 -5.31 13.41 -1.65
CA THR A 117 -4.42 13.65 -2.78
C THR A 117 -4.67 12.66 -3.90
N SER A 118 -4.95 13.19 -5.09
CA SER A 118 -5.16 12.38 -6.30
C SER A 118 -3.84 12.12 -7.04
N LEU A 119 -3.82 11.08 -7.87
CA LEU A 119 -2.74 10.83 -8.82
C LEU A 119 -2.41 12.08 -9.65
N LYS A 120 -3.44 12.77 -10.16
CA LYS A 120 -3.28 14.00 -10.96
C LYS A 120 -2.59 15.10 -10.16
N THR A 121 -2.93 15.24 -8.88
CA THR A 121 -2.28 16.22 -8.00
C THR A 121 -0.80 15.89 -7.79
N LEU A 122 -0.46 14.62 -7.59
CA LEU A 122 0.94 14.18 -7.45
C LEU A 122 1.73 14.38 -8.75
N GLN A 123 1.16 14.01 -9.90
CA GLN A 123 1.75 14.24 -11.22
C GLN A 123 2.01 15.72 -11.45
N GLN A 124 1.04 16.59 -11.16
CA GLN A 124 1.18 18.03 -11.30
C GLN A 124 2.25 18.59 -10.36
N ALA A 125 2.35 18.09 -9.12
CA ALA A 125 3.40 18.49 -8.18
C ALA A 125 4.80 18.11 -8.70
N LEU A 126 4.98 16.89 -9.20
CA LEU A 126 6.25 16.44 -9.78
C LEU A 126 6.61 17.24 -11.04
N ARG A 127 5.64 17.54 -11.91
CA ARG A 127 5.83 18.40 -13.08
C ARG A 127 6.22 19.82 -12.68
N THR A 128 5.57 20.39 -11.65
CA THR A 128 5.91 21.70 -11.11
C THR A 128 7.37 21.72 -10.62
N LEU A 129 7.78 20.68 -9.89
CA LEU A 129 9.17 20.48 -9.46
C LEU A 129 10.15 20.40 -10.65
N ALA A 130 9.69 19.83 -11.77
CA ALA A 130 10.42 19.72 -13.02
C ALA A 130 10.41 20.99 -13.90
N LYS A 131 9.87 22.13 -13.42
CA LYS A 131 9.57 23.35 -14.22
C LYS A 131 8.60 23.05 -15.38
N ASN A 132 7.48 22.42 -15.06
CA ASN A 132 6.41 22.02 -15.99
C ASN A 132 6.86 21.07 -17.11
N ARG A 133 7.94 20.31 -16.90
CA ARG A 133 8.41 19.28 -17.83
C ARG A 133 7.83 17.91 -17.43
N SER A 134 7.65 17.02 -18.40
CA SER A 134 7.22 15.63 -18.17
C SER A 134 8.31 14.77 -17.52
N LYS A 135 9.57 15.23 -17.50
CA LYS A 135 10.71 14.49 -16.95
C LYS A 135 11.51 15.33 -15.97
N ILE A 136 12.00 14.70 -14.91
CA ILE A 136 12.86 15.30 -13.87
C ILE A 136 14.16 14.51 -13.75
N SER A 137 15.30 15.19 -13.57
CA SER A 137 16.55 14.49 -13.27
C SER A 137 16.57 14.01 -11.81
N LYS A 138 17.14 12.82 -11.57
CA LYS A 138 17.28 12.24 -10.22
C LYS A 138 18.01 13.22 -9.29
N GLU A 139 19.08 13.84 -9.75
CA GLU A 139 19.84 14.85 -9.01
C GLU A 139 18.97 16.03 -8.56
N ARG A 140 18.10 16.52 -9.44
CA ARG A 140 17.20 17.63 -9.10
C ARG A 140 16.15 17.22 -8.08
N LEU A 141 15.60 16.01 -8.22
CA LEU A 141 14.66 15.46 -7.25
C LEU A 141 15.33 15.33 -5.88
N LEU A 142 16.55 14.78 -5.82
CA LEU A 142 17.34 14.66 -4.60
C LEU A 142 17.69 16.01 -3.97
N ARG A 143 17.95 17.03 -4.79
CA ARG A 143 18.24 18.38 -4.30
C ARG A 143 17.08 18.98 -3.52
N VAL A 144 15.85 18.73 -3.94
CA VAL A 144 14.65 19.24 -3.25
C VAL A 144 14.19 18.30 -2.15
N PHE A 145 14.35 17.00 -2.36
CA PHE A 145 14.00 15.97 -1.40
C PHE A 145 15.20 15.02 -1.21
N PRO A 146 16.12 15.31 -0.27
CA PRO A 146 17.31 14.47 -0.06
C PRO A 146 16.99 13.00 0.25
N LYS A 147 15.84 12.75 0.89
CA LYS A 147 15.34 11.40 1.18
C LYS A 147 14.67 10.72 -0.03
N ALA A 148 14.62 11.37 -1.21
CA ALA A 148 14.09 10.75 -2.42
C ALA A 148 14.93 9.54 -2.84
N ASP A 149 16.19 9.42 -2.44
CA ASP A 149 17.02 8.29 -2.86
C ASP A 149 16.46 6.95 -2.37
N LEU A 150 15.98 6.91 -1.12
CA LEU A 150 15.31 5.75 -0.54
C LEU A 150 14.06 5.39 -1.35
N VAL A 151 13.23 6.39 -1.69
CA VAL A 151 12.02 6.17 -2.50
C VAL A 151 12.38 5.69 -3.90
N VAL A 152 13.36 6.30 -4.55
CA VAL A 152 13.81 5.91 -5.89
C VAL A 152 14.35 4.48 -5.91
N SER A 153 15.09 4.08 -4.87
CA SER A 153 15.57 2.71 -4.70
C SER A 153 14.41 1.72 -4.48
N GLU A 154 13.45 2.05 -3.61
CA GLU A 154 12.28 1.19 -3.35
C GLU A 154 11.36 1.03 -4.57
N LEU A 155 11.44 1.95 -5.55
CA LEU A 155 10.70 1.88 -6.81
C LEU A 155 11.49 1.19 -7.94
N GLY A 156 12.71 0.70 -7.68
CA GLY A 156 13.58 0.08 -8.68
C GLY A 156 13.98 1.05 -9.80
N LEU A 157 14.26 2.30 -9.44
CA LEU A 157 14.59 3.40 -10.35
C LEU A 157 16.02 3.92 -10.17
N GLU A 158 16.85 3.23 -9.39
CA GLU A 158 18.21 3.65 -9.04
C GLU A 158 19.13 3.85 -10.25
N SER A 159 18.96 3.02 -11.29
CA SER A 159 19.75 3.09 -12.53
C SER A 159 19.32 4.23 -13.46
N LYS A 160 18.15 4.84 -13.25
CA LYS A 160 17.61 5.88 -14.13
C LYS A 160 18.03 7.27 -13.65
N ARG A 161 18.81 7.96 -14.49
CA ARG A 161 19.22 9.37 -14.24
C ARG A 161 18.08 10.37 -14.48
N ILE A 162 17.14 10.03 -15.37
CA ILE A 162 15.99 10.87 -15.73
C ILE A 162 14.74 10.04 -15.47
N LEU A 163 13.80 10.62 -14.73
CA LEU A 163 12.56 10.00 -14.30
C LEU A 163 11.39 10.68 -15.01
N ASP A 164 10.47 9.88 -15.55
CA ASP A 164 9.20 10.38 -16.07
C ASP A 164 8.26 10.69 -14.88
N CYS A 165 7.68 11.88 -14.86
CA CYS A 165 6.89 12.36 -13.71
C CYS A 165 5.60 11.58 -13.54
N ASP A 166 4.97 11.17 -14.64
CA ASP A 166 3.69 10.47 -14.58
C ASP A 166 3.91 9.03 -14.14
N ALA A 167 4.88 8.35 -14.75
CA ALA A 167 5.26 7.00 -14.34
C ALA A 167 5.81 6.95 -12.91
N LEU A 168 6.51 8.00 -12.45
CA LEU A 168 6.96 8.10 -11.07
C LEU A 168 5.79 8.25 -10.10
N ALA A 169 4.81 9.10 -10.42
CA ALA A 169 3.60 9.25 -9.60
C ALA A 169 2.81 7.95 -9.50
N ASP A 170 2.61 7.26 -10.63
CA ASP A 170 1.94 5.96 -10.69
C ASP A 170 2.66 4.93 -9.83
N ARG A 171 4.00 4.83 -9.94
CA ARG A 171 4.80 3.89 -9.14
C ARG A 171 4.79 4.22 -7.66
N VAL A 172 4.86 5.50 -7.28
CA VAL A 172 4.75 5.91 -5.88
C VAL A 172 3.40 5.51 -5.31
N LEU A 173 2.31 5.80 -6.02
CA LEU A 173 0.98 5.41 -5.57
C LEU A 173 0.84 3.89 -5.52
N GLN A 174 1.24 3.17 -6.57
CA GLN A 174 1.22 1.72 -6.59
C GLN A 174 1.97 1.14 -5.39
N ARG A 175 3.13 1.70 -5.03
CA ARG A 175 3.91 1.26 -3.87
C ARG A 175 3.25 1.57 -2.53
N ILE A 176 2.42 2.61 -2.45
CA ILE A 176 1.60 2.94 -1.27
C ILE A 176 0.44 1.94 -1.14
N TYR A 177 -0.21 1.56 -2.25
CA TYR A 177 -1.31 0.58 -2.25
C TYR A 177 -0.82 -0.86 -2.07
N GLU A 178 0.27 -1.20 -2.73
CA GLU A 178 0.92 -2.50 -2.71
C GLU A 178 2.31 -2.31 -2.10
N PRO A 179 2.42 -2.24 -0.76
CA PRO A 179 3.71 -2.19 -0.15
C PRO A 179 4.45 -3.50 -0.45
N SER A 180 5.33 -3.51 -1.47
CA SER A 180 6.26 -4.61 -1.65
C SER A 180 7.07 -4.80 -0.39
N VAL A 181 7.40 -6.06 -0.11
CA VAL A 181 8.30 -6.42 0.99
C VAL A 181 9.59 -5.59 0.86
N PRO A 182 10.00 -4.86 1.91
CA PRO A 182 11.21 -4.06 1.87
C PRO A 182 12.42 -4.92 1.54
N SER A 183 13.38 -4.37 0.82
CA SER A 183 14.60 -5.10 0.45
C SER A 183 15.46 -5.56 1.65
N TRP A 184 15.29 -4.94 2.82
CA TRP A 184 15.94 -5.37 4.06
C TRP A 184 15.25 -6.55 4.74
N ALA A 185 14.04 -6.94 4.30
CA ALA A 185 13.29 -8.08 4.82
C ALA A 185 13.86 -9.43 4.31
N GLY A 186 15.18 -9.56 4.20
CA GLY A 186 15.84 -10.82 3.90
C GLY A 186 15.47 -11.44 2.54
N PRO A 187 15.76 -12.75 2.34
CA PRO A 187 15.44 -13.44 1.12
C PRO A 187 13.93 -13.50 0.89
N SER A 188 13.51 -13.07 -0.30
CA SER A 188 12.11 -13.09 -0.71
C SER A 188 11.81 -14.26 -1.62
N VAL A 189 10.70 -14.95 -1.38
CA VAL A 189 10.20 -16.10 -2.14
C VAL A 189 8.95 -15.65 -2.90
N PHE A 190 8.75 -16.17 -4.11
CA PHE A 190 7.48 -15.99 -4.81
C PHE A 190 6.55 -17.13 -4.44
N VAL A 191 5.41 -16.81 -3.83
CA VAL A 191 4.37 -17.79 -3.52
C VAL A 191 3.23 -17.67 -4.51
N THR A 192 2.65 -18.81 -4.88
CA THR A 192 1.45 -18.84 -5.71
C THR A 192 0.26 -19.19 -4.84
N VAL A 193 -0.74 -18.31 -4.79
CA VAL A 193 -2.00 -18.58 -4.09
C VAL A 193 -3.06 -18.93 -5.13
N LYS A 194 -3.59 -20.14 -5.05
CA LYS A 194 -4.57 -20.69 -5.99
C LYS A 194 -5.97 -20.68 -5.39
N ARG A 195 -6.97 -20.42 -6.21
CA ARG A 195 -8.38 -20.51 -5.82
C ARG A 195 -9.17 -21.21 -6.91
N ASP A 196 -10.12 -22.05 -6.49
CA ASP A 196 -10.98 -22.78 -7.41
C ASP A 196 -11.76 -21.79 -8.29
N ASN A 197 -11.70 -21.98 -9.62
CA ASN A 197 -12.31 -21.12 -10.64
C ASN A 197 -11.86 -19.64 -10.63
N ALA A 198 -10.66 -19.34 -10.14
CA ALA A 198 -10.08 -18.00 -10.19
C ALA A 198 -8.63 -18.04 -10.72
N PRO A 199 -8.11 -16.93 -11.28
CA PRO A 199 -6.71 -16.87 -11.70
C PRO A 199 -5.78 -16.97 -10.50
N ASP A 200 -4.65 -17.67 -10.68
CA ASP A 200 -3.60 -17.79 -9.69
C ASP A 200 -2.99 -16.41 -9.36
N VAL A 201 -2.83 -16.11 -8.09
CA VAL A 201 -2.23 -14.86 -7.61
C VAL A 201 -0.83 -15.15 -7.13
N ARG A 202 0.17 -14.56 -7.79
CA ARG A 202 1.57 -14.74 -7.44
C ARG A 202 2.07 -13.53 -6.64
N ILE A 203 2.54 -13.76 -5.41
CA ILE A 203 2.93 -12.71 -4.46
C ILE A 203 4.41 -12.90 -4.12
N LYS A 204 5.18 -11.81 -4.14
CA LYS A 204 6.56 -11.80 -3.62
C LYS A 204 6.49 -11.53 -2.12
N TYR A 205 7.08 -12.41 -1.31
CA TYR A 205 6.98 -12.36 0.14
C TYR A 205 8.31 -12.64 0.83
N ALA A 206 8.54 -12.14 2.04
CA ALA A 206 9.78 -12.39 2.79
C ALA A 206 9.70 -13.74 3.49
N SER A 207 10.73 -14.58 3.39
CA SER A 207 10.69 -15.97 3.90
C SER A 207 10.54 -16.08 5.43
N HIS A 208 10.95 -15.05 6.16
CA HIS A 208 10.93 -15.02 7.62
C HIS A 208 9.72 -14.25 8.18
N ALA A 209 8.92 -13.62 7.32
CA ALA A 209 7.74 -12.89 7.74
C ALA A 209 6.58 -13.86 8.00
N GLN A 210 5.72 -13.49 8.96
CA GLN A 210 4.50 -14.22 9.28
C GLN A 210 3.52 -14.20 8.10
N LEU A 211 2.62 -15.18 7.99
CA LEU A 211 1.73 -15.29 6.83
C LEU A 211 0.53 -14.32 6.88
N ASP A 212 0.26 -13.68 8.02
CA ASP A 212 -0.80 -12.69 8.23
C ASP A 212 -0.89 -11.64 7.09
N LEU A 213 0.22 -10.99 6.78
CA LEU A 213 0.30 -9.94 5.78
C LEU A 213 0.20 -10.51 4.36
N LEU A 214 0.67 -11.73 4.11
CA LEU A 214 0.48 -12.41 2.82
C LEU A 214 -1.01 -12.65 2.55
N PHE A 215 -1.73 -13.14 3.56
CA PHE A 215 -3.16 -13.40 3.48
C PHE A 215 -3.94 -12.10 3.27
N ASP A 216 -3.60 -11.04 3.98
CA ASP A 216 -4.19 -9.71 3.78
C ASP A 216 -3.94 -9.17 2.37
N ILE A 217 -2.71 -9.29 1.86
CA ILE A 217 -2.38 -8.87 0.48
C ILE A 217 -3.23 -9.66 -0.53
N TYR A 218 -3.37 -10.97 -0.35
CA TYR A 218 -4.20 -11.80 -1.22
C TYR A 218 -5.67 -11.38 -1.16
N CYS A 219 -6.25 -11.28 0.04
CA CYS A 219 -7.64 -10.88 0.26
C CYS A 219 -7.96 -9.51 -0.34
N ARG A 220 -7.07 -8.52 -0.19
CA ARG A 220 -7.22 -7.21 -0.84
C ARG A 220 -7.23 -7.30 -2.37
N LYS A 221 -6.34 -8.11 -2.96
CA LYS A 221 -6.26 -8.28 -4.43
C LYS A 221 -7.54 -8.88 -5.01
N ILE A 222 -8.17 -9.81 -4.28
CA ILE A 222 -9.42 -10.46 -4.73
C ILE A 222 -10.69 -9.81 -4.16
N GLN A 223 -10.56 -8.73 -3.39
CA GLN A 223 -11.66 -8.01 -2.73
C GLN A 223 -12.58 -8.90 -1.89
N VAL A 224 -11.99 -9.84 -1.15
CA VAL A 224 -12.72 -10.71 -0.21
C VAL A 224 -12.28 -10.40 1.22
N ASP A 225 -13.22 -10.44 2.15
CA ASP A 225 -12.91 -10.22 3.56
C ASP A 225 -12.04 -11.36 4.13
N ARG A 226 -11.04 -11.02 4.96
CA ARG A 226 -10.10 -11.99 5.55
C ARG A 226 -10.82 -13.12 6.31
N SER A 227 -11.96 -12.84 6.93
CA SER A 227 -12.77 -13.83 7.66
C SER A 227 -13.51 -14.83 6.77
N GLN A 228 -13.60 -14.53 5.47
CA GLN A 228 -14.26 -15.38 4.47
C GLN A 228 -13.27 -16.25 3.70
N VAL A 229 -11.98 -16.27 4.07
CA VAL A 229 -10.96 -17.04 3.36
C VAL A 229 -10.19 -17.92 4.34
N ARG A 230 -10.03 -19.19 3.96
CA ARG A 230 -9.15 -20.15 4.62
C ARG A 230 -7.99 -20.47 3.70
N PHE A 231 -6.79 -20.52 4.24
CA PHE A 231 -5.58 -20.82 3.50
C PHE A 231 -5.10 -22.21 3.91
N VAL A 232 -4.86 -23.05 2.92
CA VAL A 232 -4.53 -24.47 3.12
C VAL A 232 -3.28 -24.80 2.31
N LEU A 233 -2.33 -25.48 2.93
CA LEU A 233 -1.15 -26.05 2.30
C LEU A 233 -1.13 -27.55 2.60
N ASP A 234 -1.01 -28.38 1.55
CA ASP A 234 -0.96 -29.84 1.68
C ASP A 234 -2.06 -30.47 2.55
N GLY A 235 -3.24 -29.83 2.56
CA GLY A 235 -4.41 -30.27 3.33
C GLY A 235 -4.47 -29.77 4.77
N ALA A 236 -3.43 -29.08 5.28
CA ALA A 236 -3.41 -28.42 6.58
C ALA A 236 -3.81 -26.95 6.46
N GLU A 237 -4.65 -26.46 7.37
CA GLU A 237 -4.99 -25.04 7.49
C GLU A 237 -3.79 -24.27 8.06
N LEU A 238 -3.47 -23.14 7.46
CA LEU A 238 -2.38 -22.27 7.88
C LEU A 238 -2.86 -21.22 8.88
N GLU A 239 -2.04 -20.93 9.88
CA GLU A 239 -2.28 -19.89 10.87
C GLU A 239 -1.59 -18.57 10.48
N ASP A 240 -2.02 -17.46 11.09
CA ASP A 240 -1.49 -16.12 10.79
C ASP A 240 -0.01 -16.00 11.23
N GLU A 241 0.34 -16.69 12.32
CA GLU A 241 1.67 -16.69 12.94
C GLU A 241 2.70 -17.58 12.22
N ASP A 242 2.24 -18.42 11.29
CA ASP A 242 3.11 -19.30 10.51
C ASP A 242 4.11 -18.50 9.67
N THR A 243 5.24 -19.13 9.32
CA THR A 243 6.27 -18.52 8.47
C THR A 243 6.66 -19.47 7.34
N PHE A 244 7.19 -18.94 6.23
CA PHE A 244 7.68 -19.80 5.15
C PHE A 244 8.81 -20.72 5.61
N GLU A 245 9.70 -20.22 6.48
CA GLU A 245 10.80 -21.01 7.03
C GLU A 245 10.28 -22.14 7.93
N GLY A 246 9.30 -21.86 8.81
CA GLY A 246 8.70 -22.86 9.69
C GLY A 246 7.90 -23.94 8.93
N LEU A 247 7.33 -23.59 7.78
CA LEU A 247 6.60 -24.51 6.91
C LEU A 247 7.47 -25.12 5.80
N HIS A 248 8.76 -24.80 5.75
CA HIS A 248 9.69 -25.18 4.67
C HIS A 248 9.17 -24.87 3.24
N LEU A 249 8.42 -23.78 3.10
CA LEU A 249 7.82 -23.37 1.84
C LEU A 249 8.85 -22.84 0.86
N THR A 250 8.72 -23.25 -0.40
CA THR A 250 9.55 -22.85 -1.53
C THR A 250 8.74 -22.07 -2.58
N SER A 251 9.43 -21.53 -3.60
CA SER A 251 8.73 -20.85 -4.71
C SER A 251 7.94 -21.78 -5.64
N GLN A 252 8.09 -23.10 -5.47
CA GLN A 252 7.35 -24.09 -6.25
C GLN A 252 6.02 -24.46 -5.61
N ASP A 253 5.85 -24.16 -4.32
CA ASP A 253 4.67 -24.51 -3.56
C ASP A 253 3.52 -23.54 -3.83
N ALA A 254 2.30 -24.08 -3.69
CA ALA A 254 1.08 -23.34 -3.93
C ALA A 254 0.15 -23.44 -2.73
N ILE A 255 -0.21 -22.29 -2.16
CA ILE A 255 -1.20 -22.19 -1.09
C ILE A 255 -2.59 -22.19 -1.73
N LYS A 256 -3.48 -23.06 -1.26
CA LYS A 256 -4.88 -23.07 -1.69
C LYS A 256 -5.70 -22.11 -0.83
N ALA A 257 -6.37 -21.15 -1.46
CA ALA A 257 -7.33 -20.26 -0.83
C ALA A 257 -8.77 -20.78 -1.06
N ILE A 258 -9.47 -21.07 0.03
CA ILE A 258 -10.85 -21.55 0.05
C ILE A 258 -11.73 -20.41 0.56
N VAL A 259 -12.59 -19.89 -0.30
CA VAL A 259 -13.55 -18.85 0.09
C VAL A 259 -14.79 -19.51 0.70
N LEU A 260 -15.02 -19.21 1.98
CA LEU A 260 -16.16 -19.69 2.73
C LEU A 260 -17.43 -18.91 2.35
N PRO A 261 -18.60 -19.56 2.33
CA PRO A 261 -19.86 -18.85 2.18
C PRO A 261 -20.07 -17.86 3.34
N PRO A 262 -20.73 -16.72 3.10
CA PRO A 262 -21.04 -15.77 4.17
C PRO A 262 -21.81 -16.49 5.27
N ARG A 263 -21.35 -16.35 6.53
CA ARG A 263 -22.05 -16.88 7.70
C ARG A 263 -23.49 -16.34 7.67
N GLN A 264 -24.46 -17.20 7.37
CA GLN A 264 -25.86 -16.86 7.55
C GLN A 264 -26.04 -16.53 9.04
N ARG A 265 -26.39 -15.28 9.36
CA ARG A 265 -26.84 -14.93 10.70
C ARG A 265 -28.11 -15.75 10.93
N ASN A 266 -28.02 -16.78 11.77
CA ASN A 266 -29.22 -17.45 12.25
C ASN A 266 -30.12 -16.38 12.87
N PRO A 267 -31.36 -16.19 12.39
CA PRO A 267 -32.29 -15.32 13.07
C PRO A 267 -32.49 -15.88 14.47
N VAL A 268 -32.20 -15.06 15.47
CA VAL A 268 -32.51 -15.38 16.87
C VAL A 268 -34.01 -15.60 16.92
N ARG A 269 -34.41 -16.87 17.05
CA ARG A 269 -35.81 -17.26 17.24
C ARG A 269 -36.18 -16.77 18.63
N PHE A 270 -36.88 -15.63 18.70
CA PHE A 270 -37.55 -15.20 19.92
C PHE A 270 -38.60 -16.26 20.24
N GLU A 271 -38.31 -17.14 21.19
CA GLU A 271 -39.33 -17.93 21.86
C GLU A 271 -40.15 -16.95 22.72
N PRO A 272 -41.47 -16.82 22.52
CA PRO A 272 -42.29 -16.02 23.40
C PRO A 272 -42.35 -16.71 24.76
N ASP A 273 -41.91 -15.99 25.80
CA ASP A 273 -42.07 -16.42 27.19
C ASP A 273 -43.54 -16.74 27.44
N SER A 274 -43.80 -18.01 27.75
CA SER A 274 -45.11 -18.50 28.13
C SER A 274 -45.36 -18.04 29.56
N GLU A 275 -45.91 -16.84 29.71
CA GLU A 275 -46.41 -16.37 31.00
C GLU A 275 -47.49 -17.32 31.49
N SER A 276 -47.17 -17.94 32.63
CA SER A 276 -47.96 -18.98 33.26
C SER A 276 -49.22 -18.40 33.88
N SER A 277 -50.26 -19.23 33.88
CA SER A 277 -51.61 -19.00 34.39
C SER A 277 -51.70 -18.56 35.84
#